data_AF-A0A2X3BQI0-F1
#
_entry.id   AF-A0A2X3BQI0-F1
#
_cell.length_a   1.000
_cell.length_b   1.000
_cell.length_c   1.000
_cell.angle_alpha   90.00
_cell.angle_beta   90.00
_cell.angle_gamma   90.00
#
_symmetry.space_group_name_H-M   'P 1'
#
loop_
_entity.id
_entity.type
_entity.pdbx_description
1 polymer ?
#
loop_
_entity_poly.entity_id
_entity_poly.type
_entity_poly.pdbx_seq_one_letter_code
_entity_poly.pdbx_strand_id
1 'polypeptide(L)'
;MLEGKLIEIDTEQEKGKIEQNGNNRIYDFELAVWNDENGEPEVGAEVEFEVEMRVVTKVKIKPKPVDPDEIPMTKLPNVCIEEFFSRENGILENYKDFMQSHSSLDFLRMRRFLLTAYNDLCEMDNLVENEELRKLKIEINRLFRDFEEYVKKAKYTPAYAFEKIFLARQIEFLKVQQDIESTQVALANAKAQLQVLGSTLENQERKLQRLAKNGREYLLLEKEVKMLRKTYVDLIQFVATRQEFLVYQNERIKKFKEAHFQEFVSVYAPMLKMIKDRFVMLLDSKAYDLDSMLWERAKQSQNVRRFFRDARIEGGFSSKTFLRYFLRGFDRGKASAQTKELFNLLKYLEEKSHKDILVLRSSKVDALRCKEIIEKIDSTLSVSVDTNPINALKGLMTKPQDIIVLDEYIGNMKMLDFVANANQIAGNKPITFCVIVKKMPDYSVVEEAKKQGVGYFIPDQNIDALFDSVRMAL
;
A
#
# COMPACT_ATOMS: atom_id res chain seq x y z
N MET A 1 11.14 16.92 -36.65
CA MET A 1 11.82 16.23 -35.54
C MET A 1 13.27 15.97 -35.91
N LEU A 2 14.17 16.29 -35.00
CA LEU A 2 15.58 15.91 -35.05
C LEU A 2 15.75 14.55 -34.37
N GLU A 3 16.80 13.82 -34.74
CA GLU A 3 17.17 12.56 -34.10
C GLU A 3 18.48 12.73 -33.34
N GLY A 4 18.62 12.01 -32.24
CA GLY A 4 19.82 12.04 -31.43
C GLY A 4 19.92 10.87 -30.48
N LYS A 5 20.93 10.92 -29.62
CA LYS A 5 21.17 9.96 -28.55
C LYS A 5 21.20 10.68 -27.22
N LEU A 6 20.51 10.12 -26.23
CA LEU A 6 20.58 10.61 -24.87
C LEU A 6 21.96 10.30 -24.30
N ILE A 7 22.69 11.32 -23.85
CA ILE A 7 24.07 11.16 -23.36
C ILE A 7 24.22 11.41 -21.86
N GLU A 8 23.29 12.13 -21.25
CA GLU A 8 23.32 12.48 -19.83
C GLU A 8 21.92 12.73 -19.30
N ILE A 9 21.66 12.28 -18.07
CA ILE A 9 20.45 12.58 -17.28
C ILE A 9 20.91 12.93 -15.87
N ASP A 10 20.50 14.09 -15.39
CA ASP A 10 20.62 14.51 -14.00
C ASP A 10 19.21 14.56 -13.39
N THR A 11 18.88 13.53 -12.60
CA THR A 11 17.60 13.43 -11.89
C THR A 11 17.51 14.36 -10.69
N GLU A 12 18.62 14.88 -10.14
CA GLU A 12 18.59 15.86 -9.04
C GLU A 12 18.30 17.27 -9.56
N GLN A 13 18.79 17.60 -10.76
CA GLN A 13 18.57 18.92 -11.40
C GLN A 13 17.44 18.94 -12.42
N GLU A 14 16.73 17.83 -12.61
CA GLU A 14 15.66 17.64 -13.61
C GLU A 14 16.08 18.04 -15.04
N LYS A 15 17.33 17.73 -15.42
CA LYS A 15 17.90 18.09 -16.74
C LYS A 15 18.49 16.89 -17.46
N GLY A 16 18.52 16.96 -18.79
CA GLY A 16 19.19 15.97 -19.62
C GLY A 16 19.90 16.58 -20.82
N LYS A 17 20.75 15.78 -21.47
CA LYS A 17 21.49 16.17 -22.68
C LYS A 17 21.28 15.19 -23.82
N ILE A 18 21.08 15.74 -25.01
CA ILE A 18 20.91 14.99 -26.26
C ILE A 18 22.01 15.36 -27.22
N GLU A 19 22.73 14.37 -27.74
CA GLU A 19 23.63 14.54 -28.87
C GLU A 19 22.87 14.30 -30.17
N GLN A 20 22.79 15.31 -31.03
CA GLN A 20 22.11 15.21 -32.32
C GLN A 20 22.90 14.33 -33.30
N ASN A 21 22.18 13.39 -33.94
CA ASN A 21 22.74 12.52 -34.97
C ASN A 21 23.17 13.35 -36.20
N GLY A 22 24.39 13.09 -36.69
CA GLY A 22 24.93 13.63 -37.94
C GLY A 22 25.77 14.90 -37.79
N ASN A 23 25.59 15.71 -36.74
CA ASN A 23 26.36 16.93 -36.51
C ASN A 23 26.90 17.08 -35.07
N ASN A 24 26.65 16.09 -34.20
CA ASN A 24 27.12 16.00 -32.82
C ASN A 24 26.86 17.26 -31.99
N ARG A 25 25.78 18.00 -32.30
CA ARG A 25 25.36 19.15 -31.49
C ARG A 25 24.70 18.64 -30.22
N ILE A 26 25.12 19.19 -29.09
CA ILE A 26 24.54 18.89 -27.79
C ILE A 26 23.42 19.89 -27.50
N TYR A 27 22.26 19.38 -27.12
CA TYR A 27 21.14 20.17 -26.64
C TYR A 27 20.83 19.78 -25.21
N ASP A 28 20.75 20.79 -24.34
CA ASP A 28 20.23 20.64 -22.99
C ASP A 28 18.70 20.72 -23.03
N PHE A 29 18.02 19.90 -22.21
CA PHE A 29 16.57 19.92 -22.06
C PHE A 29 16.17 19.69 -20.60
N GLU A 30 14.98 20.15 -20.23
CA GLU A 30 14.37 19.89 -18.92
C GLU A 30 13.57 18.58 -18.99
N LEU A 31 13.65 17.72 -17.96
CA LEU A 31 12.91 16.45 -17.97
C LEU A 31 11.39 16.63 -18.13
N ALA A 32 10.85 17.81 -17.80
CA ALA A 32 9.44 18.15 -18.01
C ALA A 32 8.98 18.09 -19.48
N VAL A 33 9.89 18.21 -20.47
CA VAL A 33 9.54 18.09 -21.89
C VAL A 33 9.63 16.65 -22.42
N TRP A 34 9.93 15.69 -21.56
CA TRP A 34 9.98 14.28 -21.89
C TRP A 34 8.58 13.69 -22.02
N ASN A 35 8.34 12.96 -23.12
CA ASN A 35 7.14 12.17 -23.29
C ASN A 35 7.38 10.73 -22.79
N ASP A 36 6.76 10.41 -21.65
CA ASP A 36 6.83 9.13 -20.96
C ASP A 36 6.07 7.99 -21.67
N GLU A 37 5.18 8.32 -22.61
CA GLU A 37 4.41 7.34 -23.39
C GLU A 37 5.27 6.26 -24.05
N ASN A 38 6.52 6.57 -24.40
CA ASN A 38 7.45 5.69 -25.12
C ASN A 38 8.58 5.11 -24.25
N GLY A 39 8.60 5.40 -22.95
CA GLY A 39 9.58 4.88 -22.00
C GLY A 39 10.24 5.97 -21.15
N GLU A 40 10.88 5.55 -20.06
CA GLU A 40 11.68 6.44 -19.21
C GLU A 40 12.99 6.84 -19.92
N PRO A 41 13.53 8.05 -19.63
CA PRO A 41 14.79 8.46 -20.20
C PRO A 41 15.92 7.57 -19.65
N GLU A 42 16.66 6.92 -20.56
CA GLU A 42 17.82 6.09 -20.23
C GLU A 42 19.04 6.58 -21.02
N VAL A 43 20.18 6.72 -20.34
CA VAL A 43 21.43 7.14 -20.99
C VAL A 43 21.81 6.11 -22.04
N GLY A 44 21.99 6.58 -23.27
CA GLY A 44 22.27 5.75 -24.44
C GLY A 44 21.06 5.46 -25.33
N ALA A 45 19.85 5.84 -24.92
CA ALA A 45 18.64 5.68 -25.74
C ALA A 45 18.68 6.57 -27.00
N GLU A 46 18.23 6.03 -28.14
CA GLU A 46 17.95 6.84 -29.34
C GLU A 46 16.66 7.62 -29.15
N VAL A 47 16.66 8.92 -29.47
CA VAL A 47 15.54 9.84 -29.22
C VAL A 47 15.19 10.67 -30.45
N GLU A 48 13.91 11.01 -30.57
CA GLU A 48 13.39 12.05 -31.46
C GLU A 48 13.05 13.28 -30.63
N PHE A 49 13.45 14.47 -31.08
CA PHE A 49 13.21 15.71 -30.35
C PHE A 49 12.89 16.91 -31.26
N GLU A 50 12.22 17.91 -30.71
CA GLU A 50 11.86 19.15 -31.39
C GLU A 50 12.61 20.33 -30.76
N VAL A 51 13.12 21.21 -31.62
CA VAL A 51 13.85 22.41 -31.20
C VAL A 51 13.18 23.63 -31.80
N GLU A 52 12.66 24.50 -30.95
CA GLU A 52 12.12 25.81 -31.33
C GLU A 52 12.97 26.90 -30.68
N MET A 53 13.39 27.90 -31.47
CA MET A 53 14.23 29.00 -30.98
C MET A 53 15.47 28.56 -30.15
N ARG A 54 16.10 27.44 -30.53
CA ARG A 54 17.24 26.79 -29.84
C ARG A 54 16.93 26.14 -28.49
N VAL A 55 15.67 25.99 -28.12
CA VAL A 55 15.22 25.28 -26.92
C VAL A 55 14.54 23.98 -27.32
N VAL A 56 14.84 22.90 -26.61
CA VAL A 56 14.16 21.60 -26.82
C VAL A 56 12.76 21.68 -26.19
N THR A 57 11.73 21.50 -27.01
CA THR A 57 10.33 21.64 -26.59
C THR A 57 9.63 20.31 -26.37
N LYS A 58 10.16 19.23 -26.96
CA LYS A 58 9.61 17.88 -26.83
C LYS A 58 10.70 16.85 -27.08
N VAL A 59 10.76 15.82 -26.24
CA VAL A 59 11.67 14.67 -26.41
C VAL A 59 10.89 13.38 -26.21
N LYS A 60 11.16 12.38 -27.03
CA LYS A 60 10.63 11.02 -26.87
C LYS A 60 11.65 10.00 -27.34
N ILE A 61 11.57 8.78 -26.85
CA ILE A 61 12.37 7.66 -27.37
C ILE A 61 12.00 7.46 -28.86
N LYS A 62 13.03 7.33 -29.70
CA LYS A 62 12.89 7.05 -31.12
C LYS A 62 12.22 5.68 -31.27
N PRO A 63 11.10 5.57 -32.00
CA PRO A 63 10.50 4.27 -32.26
C PRO A 63 11.52 3.43 -33.03
N LYS A 64 11.90 2.26 -32.49
CA LYS A 64 12.68 1.29 -33.27
C LYS A 64 11.91 1.01 -34.56
N PRO A 65 12.58 0.90 -35.73
CA PRO A 65 11.90 0.44 -36.94
C PRO A 65 11.25 -0.90 -36.61
N VAL A 66 9.91 -0.91 -36.62
CA VAL A 66 9.13 -2.11 -36.30
C VAL A 66 9.46 -3.10 -37.41
N ASP A 67 10.14 -4.19 -37.05
CA ASP A 67 10.24 -5.32 -37.96
C ASP A 67 8.81 -5.64 -38.42
N PRO A 68 8.51 -5.65 -39.73
CA PRO A 68 7.16 -5.97 -40.21
C PRO A 68 6.63 -7.30 -39.65
N ASP A 69 7.53 -8.17 -39.18
CA ASP A 69 7.21 -9.44 -38.56
C ASP A 69 6.94 -9.36 -37.05
N GLU A 70 7.24 -8.25 -36.38
CA GLU A 70 6.97 -8.05 -34.95
C GLU A 70 5.64 -7.32 -34.71
N ILE A 71 5.02 -7.60 -33.55
CA ILE A 71 3.84 -6.85 -33.09
C ILE A 71 4.37 -5.73 -32.19
N PRO A 72 4.15 -4.45 -32.52
CA PRO A 72 4.65 -3.36 -31.67
C PRO A 72 3.85 -3.28 -30.36
N MET A 73 4.56 -3.02 -29.26
CA MET A 73 3.94 -2.72 -27.97
C MET A 73 3.23 -1.36 -28.04
N THR A 74 1.95 -1.34 -27.69
CA THR A 74 1.12 -0.13 -27.70
C THR A 74 1.20 0.64 -26.38
N LYS A 75 1.36 -0.06 -25.25
CA LYS A 75 1.48 0.53 -23.92
C LYS A 75 2.50 -0.21 -23.08
N LEU A 76 3.24 0.54 -22.27
CA LEU A 76 4.23 -0.01 -21.35
C LEU A 76 3.58 -0.78 -20.18
N PRO A 77 4.29 -1.77 -19.60
CA PRO A 77 3.79 -2.52 -18.45
C PRO A 77 3.40 -1.66 -17.25
N ASN A 78 4.24 -0.70 -16.85
CA ASN A 78 3.99 0.20 -15.71
C ASN A 78 2.68 0.96 -15.89
N VAL A 79 2.46 1.60 -17.04
CA VAL A 79 1.25 2.35 -17.35
C VAL A 79 0.01 1.46 -17.28
N CYS A 80 0.06 0.23 -17.83
CA CYS A 80 -1.05 -0.70 -17.75
C CYS A 80 -1.40 -1.09 -16.30
N ILE A 81 -0.38 -1.26 -15.45
CA ILE A 81 -0.55 -1.61 -14.03
C ILE A 81 -1.12 -0.41 -13.25
N GLU A 82 -0.63 0.80 -13.51
CA GLU A 82 -1.14 2.04 -12.90
C GLU A 82 -2.60 2.30 -13.25
N GLU A 83 -2.99 2.14 -14.52
CA GLU A 83 -4.39 2.26 -14.94
C GLU A 83 -5.29 1.24 -14.23
N PHE A 84 -4.81 0.00 -14.09
CA PHE A 84 -5.56 -1.09 -13.45
C PHE A 84 -5.75 -0.86 -11.94
N PHE A 85 -4.76 -0.27 -11.26
CA PHE A 85 -4.80 0.09 -9.84
C PHE A 85 -5.07 1.59 -9.60
N SER A 86 -5.63 2.29 -10.59
CA SER A 86 -5.87 3.74 -10.52
C SER A 86 -6.74 4.16 -9.33
N ARG A 87 -7.76 3.35 -8.99
CA ARG A 87 -8.59 3.58 -7.80
C ARG A 87 -7.78 3.48 -6.51
N GLU A 88 -7.02 2.40 -6.37
CA GLU A 88 -6.16 2.16 -5.21
C GLU A 88 -5.12 3.26 -5.04
N ASN A 89 -4.43 3.62 -6.12
CA ASN A 89 -3.46 4.71 -6.15
C ASN A 89 -4.11 6.05 -5.80
N GLY A 90 -5.31 6.33 -6.33
CA GLY A 90 -6.07 7.54 -5.99
C GLY A 90 -6.44 7.64 -4.51
N ILE A 91 -6.80 6.52 -3.87
CA ILE A 91 -7.01 6.48 -2.41
C ILE A 91 -5.71 6.82 -1.69
N LEU A 92 -4.60 6.15 -2.04
CA LEU A 92 -3.33 6.32 -1.35
C LEU A 92 -2.71 7.72 -1.53
N GLU A 93 -2.99 8.39 -2.64
CA GLU A 93 -2.52 9.75 -2.88
C GLU A 93 -3.26 10.78 -2.01
N ASN A 94 -4.56 10.60 -1.80
CA ASN A 94 -5.36 11.47 -0.93
C ASN A 94 -4.89 11.46 0.54
N TYR A 95 -4.15 10.43 0.98
CA TYR A 95 -3.63 10.31 2.34
C TYR A 95 -2.10 10.41 2.43
N LYS A 96 -1.42 10.80 1.35
CA LYS A 96 0.04 10.80 1.29
C LYS A 96 0.68 11.65 2.40
N ASP A 97 0.18 12.87 2.59
CA ASP A 97 0.69 13.79 3.61
C ASP A 97 0.39 13.30 5.03
N PHE A 98 -0.78 12.68 5.21
CA PHE A 98 -1.20 12.12 6.49
C PHE A 98 -0.25 11.00 6.97
N MET A 99 0.28 10.17 6.06
CA MET A 99 1.09 9.01 6.45
C MET A 99 2.55 9.33 6.83
N GLN A 100 3.14 10.43 6.35
CA GLN A 100 4.60 10.64 6.42
C GLN A 100 5.14 10.90 7.85
N SER A 101 4.31 11.38 8.77
CA SER A 101 4.73 11.78 10.11
C SER A 101 3.88 11.17 11.23
N HIS A 102 3.10 10.13 10.93
CA HIS A 102 2.11 9.62 11.86
C HIS A 102 2.61 8.41 12.65
N SER A 103 2.22 8.35 13.92
CA SER A 103 2.42 7.16 14.75
C SER A 103 1.64 5.97 14.17
N SER A 104 2.17 4.77 14.34
CA SER A 104 1.62 3.55 13.73
C SER A 104 1.28 2.49 14.75
N LEU A 105 0.17 1.79 14.50
CA LEU A 105 -0.29 0.64 15.25
C LEU A 105 -0.69 -0.46 14.26
N ASP A 106 0.02 -1.61 14.25
CA ASP A 106 -0.24 -2.73 13.33
C ASP A 106 -1.73 -3.13 13.31
N PHE A 107 -2.45 -2.62 12.31
CA PHE A 107 -3.89 -2.72 12.21
C PHE A 107 -4.30 -4.14 11.89
N LEU A 108 -3.56 -4.84 11.03
CA LEU A 108 -3.93 -6.19 10.64
C LEU A 108 -3.93 -7.14 11.84
N ARG A 109 -3.00 -6.96 12.79
CA ARG A 109 -3.00 -7.68 14.07
C ARG A 109 -4.03 -7.14 15.05
N MET A 110 -4.17 -5.81 15.15
CA MET A 110 -5.02 -5.17 16.15
C MET A 110 -6.51 -5.16 15.82
N ARG A 111 -6.90 -5.19 14.55
CA ARG A 111 -8.24 -4.87 14.05
C ARG A 111 -9.35 -5.50 14.85
N ARG A 112 -9.27 -6.83 15.04
CA ARG A 112 -10.32 -7.58 15.73
C ARG A 112 -10.46 -7.08 17.17
N PHE A 113 -9.34 -6.96 17.88
CA PHE A 113 -9.36 -6.53 19.27
C PHE A 113 -9.73 -5.06 19.41
N LEU A 114 -9.23 -4.18 18.54
CA LEU A 114 -9.56 -2.76 18.53
C LEU A 114 -11.07 -2.53 18.37
N LEU A 115 -11.73 -3.27 17.47
CA LEU A 115 -13.17 -3.19 17.28
C LEU A 115 -13.95 -3.81 18.46
N THR A 116 -13.44 -4.87 19.08
CA THR A 116 -14.03 -5.42 20.32
C THR A 116 -13.93 -4.40 21.46
N ALA A 117 -12.74 -3.86 21.71
CA ALA A 117 -12.53 -2.84 22.74
C ALA A 117 -13.42 -1.62 22.52
N TYR A 118 -13.56 -1.16 21.27
CA TYR A 118 -14.50 -0.10 20.92
C TYR A 118 -15.92 -0.43 21.38
N ASN A 119 -16.44 -1.60 21.00
CA ASN A 119 -17.83 -1.97 21.29
C ASN A 119 -18.03 -2.14 22.80
N ASP A 120 -17.15 -2.86 23.48
CA ASP A 120 -17.23 -3.10 24.93
C ASP A 120 -17.23 -1.78 25.71
N LEU A 121 -16.35 -0.83 25.36
CA LEU A 121 -16.27 0.47 26.04
C LEU A 121 -17.50 1.34 25.77
N CYS A 122 -18.03 1.33 24.55
CA CYS A 122 -19.25 2.07 24.20
C CYS A 122 -20.51 1.45 24.83
N GLU A 123 -20.52 0.14 25.05
CA GLU A 123 -21.58 -0.55 25.80
C GLU A 123 -21.52 -0.21 27.30
N MET A 124 -20.33 -0.05 27.87
CA MET A 124 -20.16 0.39 29.27
C MET A 124 -20.59 1.84 29.48
N ASP A 125 -20.32 2.73 28.52
CA ASP A 125 -20.69 4.13 28.58
C ASP A 125 -20.86 4.72 27.17
N ASN A 126 -22.10 5.08 26.85
CA ASN A 126 -22.45 5.65 25.54
C ASN A 126 -21.79 7.02 25.29
N LEU A 127 -21.31 7.72 26.32
CA LEU A 127 -20.59 8.98 26.17
C LEU A 127 -19.15 8.79 25.66
N VAL A 128 -18.63 7.56 25.67
CA VAL A 128 -17.32 7.24 25.07
C VAL A 128 -17.38 7.47 23.55
N GLU A 129 -18.50 7.17 22.88
CA GLU A 129 -18.65 7.42 21.45
C GLU A 129 -19.05 8.89 21.18
N ASN A 130 -18.28 9.57 20.34
CA ASN A 130 -18.69 10.83 19.71
C ASN A 130 -18.69 10.70 18.19
N GLU A 131 -19.14 11.77 17.50
CA GLU A 131 -19.22 11.79 16.04
C GLU A 131 -17.86 11.57 15.37
N GLU A 132 -16.79 12.14 15.92
CA GLU A 132 -15.42 12.01 15.40
C GLU A 132 -14.90 10.58 15.52
N LEU A 133 -15.01 9.96 16.70
CA LEU A 133 -14.59 8.59 16.94
C LEU A 133 -15.38 7.61 16.05
N ARG A 134 -16.68 7.86 15.89
CA ARG A 134 -17.54 7.08 14.97
C ARG A 134 -17.09 7.24 13.52
N LYS A 135 -16.74 8.46 13.08
CA LYS A 135 -16.19 8.73 11.73
C LYS A 135 -14.89 7.96 11.51
N LEU A 136 -13.96 7.98 12.46
CA LEU A 136 -12.70 7.21 12.39
C LEU A 136 -12.97 5.70 12.25
N LYS A 137 -13.88 5.14 13.05
CA LYS A 137 -14.28 3.72 12.94
C LYS A 137 -14.86 3.38 11.57
N ILE A 138 -15.71 4.24 11.01
CA ILE A 138 -16.30 4.02 9.68
C ILE A 138 -15.22 4.12 8.60
N GLU A 139 -14.36 5.13 8.68
CA GLU A 139 -13.27 5.39 7.74
C GLU A 139 -12.28 4.22 7.69
N ILE A 140 -11.74 3.77 8.84
CA ILE A 140 -10.79 2.66 8.86
C ILE A 140 -11.40 1.35 8.33
N ASN A 141 -12.69 1.10 8.60
CA ASN A 141 -13.38 -0.07 8.08
C ASN A 141 -13.61 0.02 6.58
N ARG A 142 -13.86 1.23 6.04
CA ARG A 142 -13.93 1.45 4.59
C ARG A 142 -12.57 1.21 3.93
N LEU A 143 -11.51 1.82 4.44
CA LEU A 143 -10.15 1.65 3.94
C LEU A 143 -9.71 0.18 3.98
N PHE A 144 -10.11 -0.56 5.00
CA PHE A 144 -9.83 -1.99 5.08
C PHE A 144 -10.57 -2.79 4.00
N ARG A 145 -11.81 -2.42 3.63
CA ARG A 145 -12.51 -3.05 2.50
C ARG A 145 -11.79 -2.77 1.18
N ASP A 146 -11.35 -1.53 0.98
CA ASP A 146 -10.56 -1.14 -0.20
C ASP A 146 -9.25 -1.96 -0.27
N PHE A 147 -8.58 -2.16 0.87
CA PHE A 147 -7.42 -3.04 0.97
C PHE A 147 -7.75 -4.52 0.67
N GLU A 148 -8.87 -5.06 1.15
CA GLU A 148 -9.29 -6.43 0.83
C GLU A 148 -9.59 -6.60 -0.66
N GLU A 149 -10.19 -5.60 -1.30
CA GLU A 149 -10.42 -5.58 -2.75
C GLU A 149 -9.09 -5.57 -3.51
N TYR A 150 -8.13 -4.74 -3.10
CA TYR A 150 -6.76 -4.77 -3.62
C TYR A 150 -6.12 -6.15 -3.45
N VAL A 151 -6.19 -6.76 -2.27
CA VAL A 151 -5.61 -8.10 -2.01
C VAL A 151 -6.22 -9.16 -2.91
N LYS A 152 -7.52 -9.08 -3.22
CA LYS A 152 -8.17 -9.99 -4.19
C LYS A 152 -7.61 -9.81 -5.60
N LYS A 153 -7.38 -8.58 -6.04
CA LYS A 153 -6.76 -8.27 -7.35
C LYS A 153 -5.28 -8.72 -7.39
N ALA A 154 -4.53 -8.47 -6.33
CA ALA A 154 -3.11 -8.80 -6.23
C ALA A 154 -2.81 -10.32 -6.17
N LYS A 155 -3.83 -11.16 -5.92
CA LYS A 155 -3.73 -12.64 -5.94
C LYS A 155 -3.65 -13.25 -7.34
N TYR A 156 -3.81 -12.45 -8.39
CA TYR A 156 -3.71 -12.94 -9.75
C TYR A 156 -2.33 -13.56 -10.01
N THR A 157 -2.30 -14.73 -10.64
CA THR A 157 -1.05 -15.35 -11.07
C THR A 157 -0.36 -14.42 -12.09
N PRO A 158 0.98 -14.41 -12.18
CA PRO A 158 1.68 -13.57 -13.15
C PRO A 158 1.17 -13.73 -14.58
N ALA A 159 0.89 -14.97 -15.00
CA ALA A 159 0.31 -15.26 -16.31
C ALA A 159 -1.08 -14.63 -16.50
N TYR A 160 -1.99 -14.79 -15.53
CA TYR A 160 -3.33 -14.22 -15.63
C TYR A 160 -3.31 -12.69 -15.57
N ALA A 161 -2.45 -12.12 -14.73
CA ALA A 161 -2.24 -10.67 -14.65
C ALA A 161 -1.69 -10.13 -15.97
N PHE A 162 -0.72 -10.79 -16.58
CA PHE A 162 -0.18 -10.41 -17.88
C PHE A 162 -1.27 -10.37 -18.96
N GLU A 163 -2.13 -11.39 -19.03
CA GLU A 163 -3.22 -11.40 -20.01
C GLU A 163 -4.26 -10.30 -19.73
N LYS A 164 -4.69 -10.17 -18.46
CA LYS A 164 -5.81 -9.29 -18.08
C LYS A 164 -5.44 -7.82 -17.98
N ILE A 165 -4.20 -7.50 -17.58
CA ILE A 165 -3.75 -6.15 -17.28
C ILE A 165 -2.94 -5.60 -18.46
N PHE A 166 -2.02 -6.40 -18.99
CA PHE A 166 -1.11 -5.95 -20.04
C PHE A 166 -1.66 -6.25 -21.44
N LEU A 167 -1.84 -7.52 -21.82
CA LEU A 167 -2.26 -7.88 -23.19
C LEU A 167 -3.61 -7.29 -23.58
N ALA A 168 -4.56 -7.23 -22.64
CA ALA A 168 -5.87 -6.59 -22.86
C ALA A 168 -5.79 -5.08 -23.19
N ARG A 169 -4.62 -4.45 -23.03
CA ARG A 169 -4.36 -3.05 -23.35
C ARG A 169 -3.49 -2.85 -24.59
N GLN A 170 -3.03 -3.94 -25.21
CA GLN A 170 -2.18 -3.92 -26.41
C GLN A 170 -3.06 -3.95 -27.66
N ILE A 171 -3.31 -2.78 -28.27
CA ILE A 171 -4.23 -2.64 -29.40
C ILE A 171 -3.77 -3.47 -30.61
N GLU A 172 -2.49 -3.40 -30.97
CA GLU A 172 -1.96 -4.12 -32.13
C GLU A 172 -1.94 -5.64 -31.91
N PHE A 173 -1.67 -6.10 -30.69
CA PHE A 173 -1.80 -7.50 -30.30
C PHE A 173 -3.23 -8.01 -30.46
N LEU A 174 -4.21 -7.24 -29.97
CA LEU A 174 -5.64 -7.60 -30.05
C LEU A 174 -6.14 -7.65 -31.51
N LYS A 175 -5.65 -6.78 -32.39
CA LYS A 175 -5.96 -6.84 -33.83
C LYS A 175 -5.48 -8.15 -34.45
N VAL A 176 -4.23 -8.55 -34.19
CA VAL A 176 -3.69 -9.82 -34.69
C VAL A 176 -4.50 -11.01 -34.16
N GLN A 177 -4.93 -10.96 -32.90
CA GLN A 177 -5.78 -12.01 -32.32
C GLN A 177 -7.14 -12.10 -33.04
N GLN A 178 -7.78 -10.96 -33.33
CA GLN A 178 -9.02 -10.91 -34.11
C GLN A 178 -8.84 -11.42 -35.55
N ASP A 179 -7.71 -11.10 -36.19
CA ASP A 179 -7.38 -11.59 -37.54
C ASP A 179 -7.19 -13.11 -37.56
N ILE A 180 -6.58 -13.68 -36.52
CA ILE A 180 -6.46 -15.13 -36.35
C ILE A 180 -7.84 -15.76 -36.20
N GLU A 181 -8.69 -15.25 -35.31
CA GLU A 181 -10.03 -15.77 -35.04
C GLU A 181 -10.91 -15.73 -36.30
N SER A 182 -10.95 -14.58 -36.99
CA SER A 182 -11.71 -14.42 -38.24
C SER A 182 -11.19 -15.33 -39.35
N THR A 183 -9.86 -15.50 -39.47
CA THR A 183 -9.26 -16.41 -40.45
C THR A 183 -9.58 -17.86 -40.13
N GLN A 184 -9.56 -18.28 -38.86
CA GLN A 184 -9.94 -19.64 -38.45
C GLN A 184 -11.39 -19.97 -38.87
N VAL A 185 -12.32 -19.04 -38.66
CA VAL A 185 -13.72 -19.18 -39.09
C VAL A 185 -13.82 -19.28 -40.61
N ALA A 186 -13.15 -18.40 -41.36
CA ALA A 186 -13.12 -18.44 -42.82
C ALA A 186 -12.55 -19.77 -43.35
N LEU A 187 -11.53 -20.31 -42.68
CA LEU A 187 -10.85 -21.54 -43.04
C LEU A 187 -11.73 -22.77 -42.76
N ALA A 188 -12.45 -22.78 -41.64
CA ALA A 188 -13.44 -23.82 -41.33
C ALA A 188 -14.54 -23.87 -42.41
N ASN A 189 -15.07 -22.70 -42.82
CA ASN A 189 -16.07 -22.60 -43.88
C ASN A 189 -15.52 -23.07 -45.23
N ALA A 190 -14.30 -22.63 -45.60
CA ALA A 190 -13.66 -23.05 -46.85
C ALA A 190 -13.41 -24.56 -46.88
N LYS A 191 -12.97 -25.18 -45.78
CA LYS A 191 -12.80 -26.64 -45.66
C LYS A 191 -14.12 -27.40 -45.83
N ALA A 192 -15.20 -26.91 -45.24
CA ALA A 192 -16.53 -27.51 -45.39
C ALA A 192 -17.00 -27.44 -46.85
N GLN A 193 -16.83 -26.28 -47.51
CA GLN A 193 -17.12 -26.11 -48.93
C GLN A 193 -16.28 -27.05 -49.80
N LEU A 194 -15.00 -27.22 -49.47
CA LEU A 194 -14.06 -28.09 -50.20
C LEU A 194 -14.50 -29.56 -50.15
N GLN A 195 -15.01 -30.04 -49.01
CA GLN A 195 -15.59 -31.39 -48.92
C GLN A 195 -16.83 -31.55 -49.82
N VAL A 196 -17.74 -30.57 -49.80
CA VAL A 196 -18.97 -30.61 -50.62
C VAL A 196 -18.65 -30.52 -52.12
N LEU A 197 -17.80 -29.58 -52.52
CA LEU A 197 -17.32 -29.43 -53.89
C LEU A 197 -16.57 -30.67 -54.37
N GLY A 198 -15.71 -31.25 -53.52
CA GLY A 198 -14.96 -32.47 -53.85
C GLY A 198 -15.87 -33.65 -54.17
N SER A 199 -16.86 -33.93 -53.30
CA SER A 199 -17.84 -35.01 -53.55
C SER A 199 -18.71 -34.74 -54.78
N THR A 200 -19.08 -33.48 -55.01
CA THR A 200 -19.84 -33.09 -56.20
C THR A 200 -19.01 -33.28 -57.48
N LEU A 201 -17.75 -32.84 -57.46
CA LEU A 201 -16.83 -32.97 -58.58
C LEU A 201 -16.60 -34.45 -58.92
N GLU A 202 -16.32 -35.30 -57.93
CA GLU A 202 -16.14 -36.73 -58.14
C GLU A 202 -17.37 -37.39 -58.79
N ASN A 203 -18.57 -37.03 -58.32
CA ASN A 203 -19.82 -37.52 -58.90
C ASN A 203 -20.02 -37.06 -60.35
N GLN A 204 -19.73 -35.80 -60.66
CA GLN A 204 -19.85 -35.26 -62.01
C GLN A 204 -18.79 -35.84 -62.96
N GLU A 205 -17.58 -36.09 -62.48
CA GLU A 205 -16.53 -36.77 -63.25
C GLU A 205 -16.92 -38.22 -63.58
N ARG A 206 -17.48 -38.97 -62.62
CA ARG A 206 -18.02 -40.31 -62.87
C ARG A 206 -19.13 -40.30 -63.91
N LYS A 207 -20.00 -39.28 -63.91
CA LYS A 207 -21.05 -39.12 -64.94
C LYS A 207 -20.44 -38.82 -66.32
N LEU A 208 -19.46 -37.92 -66.38
CA LEU A 208 -18.77 -37.55 -67.61
C LEU A 208 -18.06 -38.75 -68.26
N GLN A 209 -17.46 -39.64 -67.46
CA GLN A 209 -16.81 -40.87 -67.94
C GLN A 209 -17.78 -41.87 -68.60
N ARG A 210 -19.08 -41.80 -68.28
CA ARG A 210 -20.11 -42.69 -68.82
C ARG A 210 -20.77 -42.18 -70.11
N LEU A 211 -20.51 -40.93 -70.49
CA LEU A 211 -21.09 -40.28 -71.67
C LEU A 211 -20.21 -40.46 -72.92
N ALA A 212 -20.84 -40.48 -74.10
CA ALA A 212 -20.13 -40.56 -75.38
C ALA A 212 -19.42 -39.23 -75.69
N LYS A 213 -18.09 -39.28 -75.94
CA LYS A 213 -17.19 -38.12 -76.07
C LYS A 213 -17.58 -37.05 -77.11
N ASN A 214 -18.47 -37.36 -78.05
CA ASN A 214 -18.88 -36.47 -79.13
C ASN A 214 -20.34 -36.00 -79.03
N GLY A 215 -21.04 -36.35 -77.94
CA GLY A 215 -22.40 -35.91 -77.68
C GLY A 215 -22.48 -34.46 -77.22
N ARG A 216 -23.55 -33.74 -77.60
CA ARG A 216 -23.81 -32.36 -77.14
C ARG A 216 -23.86 -32.26 -75.61
N GLU A 217 -24.39 -33.29 -74.96
CA GLU A 217 -24.51 -33.40 -73.50
C GLU A 217 -23.13 -33.60 -72.82
N TYR A 218 -22.23 -34.36 -73.46
CA TYR A 218 -20.84 -34.51 -72.99
C TYR A 218 -20.11 -33.17 -72.98
N LEU A 219 -20.21 -32.40 -74.07
CA LEU A 219 -19.52 -31.11 -74.21
C LEU A 219 -20.01 -30.05 -73.20
N LEU A 220 -21.30 -30.07 -72.84
CA LEU A 220 -21.85 -29.18 -71.81
C LEU A 220 -21.35 -29.58 -70.42
N LEU A 221 -21.44 -30.87 -70.07
CA LEU A 221 -20.99 -31.36 -68.78
C LEU A 221 -19.47 -31.23 -68.61
N GLU A 222 -18.69 -31.39 -69.67
CA GLU A 222 -17.24 -31.20 -69.65
C GLU A 222 -16.88 -29.75 -69.28
N LYS A 223 -17.62 -28.76 -69.80
CA LYS A 223 -17.42 -27.35 -69.43
C LYS A 223 -17.75 -27.11 -67.95
N GLU A 224 -18.84 -27.67 -67.45
CA GLU A 224 -19.21 -27.57 -66.03
C GLU A 224 -18.19 -28.23 -65.12
N VAL A 225 -17.73 -29.44 -65.45
CA VAL A 225 -16.68 -30.16 -64.70
C VAL A 225 -15.36 -29.38 -64.71
N LYS A 226 -14.97 -28.77 -65.85
CA LYS A 226 -13.78 -27.91 -65.92
C LYS A 226 -13.90 -26.69 -65.00
N MET A 227 -15.06 -26.06 -64.96
CA MET A 227 -15.32 -24.94 -64.03
C MET A 227 -15.27 -25.39 -62.57
N LEU A 228 -15.89 -26.52 -62.23
CA LEU A 228 -15.84 -27.09 -60.89
C LEU A 228 -14.41 -27.43 -60.46
N ARG A 229 -13.59 -28.01 -61.34
CA ARG A 229 -12.16 -28.26 -61.08
C ARG A 229 -11.41 -26.98 -60.77
N LYS A 230 -11.63 -25.93 -61.57
CA LYS A 230 -10.98 -24.63 -61.35
C LYS A 230 -11.34 -24.08 -59.98
N THR A 231 -12.63 -24.00 -59.65
CA THR A 231 -13.10 -23.51 -58.35
C THR A 231 -12.57 -24.36 -57.19
N TYR A 232 -12.49 -25.68 -57.37
CA TYR A 232 -11.94 -26.59 -56.36
C TYR A 232 -10.45 -26.34 -56.11
N VAL A 233 -9.66 -26.17 -57.17
CA VAL A 233 -8.22 -25.85 -57.07
C VAL A 233 -8.01 -24.47 -56.44
N ASP A 234 -8.78 -23.46 -56.84
CA ASP A 234 -8.72 -22.11 -56.25
C ASP A 234 -9.02 -22.15 -54.75
N LEU A 235 -10.01 -22.97 -54.33
CA LEU A 235 -10.35 -23.15 -52.93
C LEU A 235 -9.27 -23.92 -52.15
N ILE A 236 -8.62 -24.92 -52.76
CA ILE A 236 -7.44 -25.59 -52.17
C ILE A 236 -6.33 -24.56 -51.93
N GLN A 237 -6.01 -23.75 -52.95
CA GLN A 237 -4.96 -22.74 -52.84
C GLN A 237 -5.29 -21.71 -51.75
N PHE A 238 -6.56 -21.28 -51.66
CA PHE A 238 -7.03 -20.40 -50.59
C PHE A 238 -6.83 -21.02 -49.21
N VAL A 239 -7.23 -22.29 -49.01
CA VAL A 239 -7.07 -23.00 -47.73
C VAL A 239 -5.58 -23.08 -47.34
N ALA A 240 -4.71 -23.48 -48.28
CA ALA A 240 -3.27 -23.57 -48.03
C ALA A 240 -2.67 -22.20 -47.62
N THR A 241 -2.95 -21.16 -48.39
CA THR A 241 -2.48 -19.79 -48.12
C THR A 241 -2.96 -19.28 -46.75
N ARG A 242 -4.20 -19.56 -46.38
CA ARG A 242 -4.75 -19.16 -45.08
C ARG A 242 -4.17 -19.99 -43.92
N GLN A 243 -3.81 -21.25 -44.13
CA GLN A 243 -3.13 -22.05 -43.12
C GLN A 243 -1.72 -21.52 -42.86
N GLU A 244 -0.96 -21.19 -43.90
CA GLU A 244 0.35 -20.55 -43.76
C GLU A 244 0.26 -19.22 -43.02
N PHE A 245 -0.72 -18.37 -43.38
CA PHE A 245 -0.99 -17.12 -42.66
C PHE A 245 -1.26 -17.34 -41.17
N LEU A 246 -2.08 -18.35 -40.81
CA LEU A 246 -2.34 -18.66 -39.40
C LEU A 246 -1.09 -19.11 -38.66
N VAL A 247 -0.24 -19.95 -39.26
CA VAL A 247 1.03 -20.37 -38.65
C VAL A 247 1.89 -19.14 -38.36
N TYR A 248 2.01 -18.25 -39.35
CA TYR A 248 2.76 -17.02 -39.23
C TYR A 248 2.23 -16.10 -38.11
N GLN A 249 0.93 -15.80 -38.09
CA GLN A 249 0.35 -14.90 -37.06
C GLN A 249 0.41 -15.50 -35.65
N ASN A 250 0.23 -16.82 -35.49
CA ASN A 250 0.36 -17.47 -34.18
C ASN A 250 1.79 -17.37 -33.64
N GLU A 251 2.80 -17.50 -34.51
CA GLU A 251 4.20 -17.33 -34.11
C GLU A 251 4.48 -15.89 -33.67
N ARG A 252 3.90 -14.89 -34.34
CA ARG A 252 3.99 -13.47 -33.92
C ARG A 252 3.40 -13.23 -32.54
N ILE A 253 2.20 -13.76 -32.26
CA ILE A 253 1.59 -13.68 -30.93
C ILE A 253 2.48 -14.33 -29.87
N LYS A 254 3.03 -15.50 -30.18
CA LYS A 254 3.89 -16.24 -29.26
C LYS A 254 5.15 -15.45 -28.92
N LYS A 255 5.86 -14.93 -29.94
CA LYS A 255 7.03 -14.07 -29.77
C LYS A 255 6.73 -12.83 -28.94
N PHE A 256 5.61 -12.15 -29.22
CA PHE A 256 5.19 -10.97 -28.44
C PHE A 256 4.99 -11.31 -26.96
N LYS A 257 4.29 -12.41 -26.66
CA LYS A 257 4.09 -12.86 -25.27
C LYS A 257 5.43 -13.18 -24.60
N GLU A 258 6.30 -13.92 -25.27
CA GLU A 258 7.61 -14.32 -24.72
C GLU A 258 8.54 -13.13 -24.47
N ALA A 259 8.55 -12.14 -25.37
CA ALA A 259 9.38 -10.94 -25.25
C ALA A 259 8.98 -10.06 -24.06
N HIS A 260 7.68 -9.84 -23.85
CA HIS A 260 7.20 -8.87 -22.87
C HIS A 260 6.75 -9.48 -21.53
N PHE A 261 6.65 -10.81 -21.42
CA PHE A 261 6.20 -11.43 -20.16
C PHE A 261 7.16 -11.14 -19.00
N GLN A 262 8.47 -11.30 -19.21
CA GLN A 262 9.46 -11.07 -18.14
C GLN A 262 9.54 -9.59 -17.75
N GLU A 263 9.46 -8.70 -18.73
CA GLU A 263 9.40 -7.24 -18.54
C GLU A 263 8.17 -6.84 -17.71
N PHE A 264 7.00 -7.42 -18.01
CA PHE A 264 5.80 -7.18 -17.19
C PHE A 264 5.96 -7.70 -15.76
N VAL A 265 6.49 -8.90 -15.57
CA VAL A 265 6.64 -9.51 -14.25
C VAL A 265 7.63 -8.74 -13.37
N SER A 266 8.72 -8.23 -13.96
CA SER A 266 9.74 -7.45 -13.24
C SER A 266 9.18 -6.14 -12.67
N VAL A 267 8.20 -5.54 -13.33
CA VAL A 267 7.52 -4.31 -12.88
C VAL A 267 6.31 -4.61 -11.99
N TYR A 268 5.55 -5.65 -12.30
CA TYR A 268 4.30 -5.99 -11.61
C TYR A 268 4.48 -6.31 -10.13
N ALA A 269 5.46 -7.16 -9.79
CA ALA A 269 5.66 -7.58 -8.41
C ALA A 269 6.10 -6.43 -7.48
N PRO A 270 7.07 -5.57 -7.84
CA PRO A 270 7.41 -4.39 -7.06
C PRO A 270 6.25 -3.41 -6.89
N MET A 271 5.49 -3.13 -7.95
CA MET A 271 4.34 -2.21 -7.87
C MET A 271 3.25 -2.74 -6.95
N LEU A 272 2.94 -4.04 -7.00
CA LEU A 272 2.01 -4.65 -6.04
C LEU A 272 2.51 -4.45 -4.62
N LYS A 273 3.78 -4.77 -4.34
CA LYS A 273 4.36 -4.60 -3.01
C LYS A 273 4.26 -3.16 -2.52
N MET A 274 4.60 -2.19 -3.37
CA MET A 274 4.52 -0.76 -3.04
C MET A 274 3.10 -0.33 -2.66
N ILE A 275 2.08 -0.72 -3.44
CA ILE A 275 0.67 -0.41 -3.15
C ILE A 275 0.25 -1.04 -1.82
N LYS A 276 0.64 -2.30 -1.59
CA LYS A 276 0.34 -3.02 -0.34
C LYS A 276 0.94 -2.32 0.87
N ASP A 277 2.22 -1.98 0.81
CA ASP A 277 2.96 -1.38 1.93
C ASP A 277 2.37 0.00 2.26
N ARG A 278 2.01 0.80 1.25
CA ARG A 278 1.31 2.09 1.44
C ARG A 278 -0.07 1.91 2.09
N PHE A 279 -0.85 0.90 1.69
CA PHE A 279 -2.14 0.62 2.34
C PHE A 279 -1.98 0.19 3.80
N VAL A 280 -0.99 -0.66 4.10
CA VAL A 280 -0.73 -1.09 5.48
C VAL A 280 -0.33 0.11 6.33
N MET A 281 0.56 0.97 5.84
CA MET A 281 0.93 2.22 6.53
C MET A 281 -0.27 3.12 6.81
N LEU A 282 -1.17 3.29 5.83
CA LEU A 282 -2.41 4.06 6.01
C LEU A 282 -3.30 3.46 7.11
N LEU A 283 -3.53 2.15 7.05
CA LEU A 283 -4.35 1.44 8.02
C LEU A 283 -3.74 1.51 9.43
N ASP A 284 -2.42 1.36 9.54
CA ASP A 284 -1.72 1.40 10.82
C ASP A 284 -1.77 2.80 11.46
N SER A 285 -1.68 3.85 10.64
CA SER A 285 -1.79 5.24 11.08
C SER A 285 -3.20 5.55 11.58
N LYS A 286 -4.23 5.12 10.82
CA LYS A 286 -5.64 5.27 11.23
C LYS A 286 -6.00 4.42 12.45
N ALA A 287 -5.37 3.26 12.61
CA ALA A 287 -5.55 2.42 13.78
C ALA A 287 -5.01 3.09 15.04
N TYR A 288 -3.85 3.74 14.94
CA TYR A 288 -3.29 4.51 16.03
C TYR A 288 -4.22 5.66 16.46
N ASP A 289 -4.78 6.42 15.51
CA ASP A 289 -5.75 7.48 15.81
C ASP A 289 -7.01 6.95 16.50
N LEU A 290 -7.57 5.86 15.96
CA LEU A 290 -8.76 5.25 16.53
C LEU A 290 -8.50 4.73 17.96
N ASP A 291 -7.38 4.05 18.17
CA ASP A 291 -6.98 3.52 19.48
C ASP A 291 -6.74 4.66 20.49
N SER A 292 -5.94 5.64 20.11
CA SER A 292 -5.60 6.78 20.96
C SER A 292 -6.85 7.56 21.35
N MET A 293 -7.72 7.88 20.38
CA MET A 293 -8.95 8.62 20.66
C MET A 293 -9.93 7.83 21.51
N LEU A 294 -10.08 6.52 21.24
CA LEU A 294 -10.94 5.65 22.05
C LEU A 294 -10.51 5.66 23.51
N TRP A 295 -9.22 5.47 23.78
CA TRP A 295 -8.70 5.40 25.14
C TRP A 295 -8.64 6.75 25.86
N GLU A 296 -8.37 7.84 25.14
CA GLU A 296 -8.47 9.21 25.68
C GLU A 296 -9.88 9.54 26.17
N ARG A 297 -10.92 9.06 25.47
CA ARG A 297 -12.31 9.23 25.90
C ARG A 297 -12.68 8.23 26.98
N ALA A 298 -12.27 6.98 26.85
CA ALA A 298 -12.57 5.92 27.82
C ALA A 298 -12.02 6.25 29.22
N LYS A 299 -10.80 6.80 29.32
CA LYS A 299 -10.22 7.18 30.62
C LYS A 299 -10.96 8.35 31.30
N GLN A 300 -11.72 9.14 30.54
CA GLN A 300 -12.58 10.20 31.07
C GLN A 300 -13.96 9.68 31.53
N SER A 301 -14.38 8.50 31.09
CA SER A 301 -15.63 7.88 31.57
C SER A 301 -15.51 7.43 33.02
N GLN A 302 -16.50 7.78 33.85
CA GLN A 302 -16.56 7.30 35.23
C GLN A 302 -16.90 5.81 35.30
N ASN A 303 -17.73 5.32 34.38
CA ASN A 303 -18.12 3.91 34.33
C ASN A 303 -16.93 3.03 33.95
N VAL A 304 -16.16 3.43 32.94
CA VAL A 304 -14.93 2.72 32.54
C VAL A 304 -13.91 2.73 33.68
N ARG A 305 -13.66 3.87 34.31
CA ARG A 305 -12.76 3.97 35.47
C ARG A 305 -13.19 3.06 36.62
N ARG A 306 -14.48 3.06 36.94
CA ARG A 306 -15.06 2.17 37.94
C ARG A 306 -14.90 0.70 37.57
N PHE A 307 -15.14 0.34 36.31
CA PHE A 307 -14.94 -1.03 35.84
C PHE A 307 -13.49 -1.49 36.02
N PHE A 308 -12.50 -0.69 35.61
CA PHE A 308 -11.08 -1.05 35.79
C PHE A 308 -10.71 -1.22 37.26
N ARG A 309 -11.27 -0.41 38.16
CA ARG A 309 -11.06 -0.54 39.61
C ARG A 309 -11.76 -1.78 40.18
N ASP A 310 -13.03 -1.97 39.88
CA ASP A 310 -13.87 -3.03 40.44
C ASP A 310 -13.39 -4.42 39.93
N ALA A 311 -12.91 -4.50 38.69
CA ALA A 311 -12.30 -5.70 38.10
C ALA A 311 -10.80 -5.88 38.44
N ARG A 312 -10.21 -4.96 39.24
CA ARG A 312 -8.78 -4.97 39.63
C ARG A 312 -7.84 -5.13 38.44
N ILE A 313 -8.07 -4.34 37.40
CA ILE A 313 -7.22 -4.31 36.23
C ILE A 313 -5.96 -3.51 36.57
N GLU A 314 -4.79 -4.11 36.38
CA GLU A 314 -3.48 -3.47 36.58
C GLU A 314 -2.98 -2.86 35.26
N GLY A 315 -2.65 -1.57 35.27
CA GLY A 315 -2.07 -0.83 34.14
C GLY A 315 -2.87 0.41 33.72
N GLY A 316 -2.31 1.18 32.79
CA GLY A 316 -2.96 2.37 32.21
C GLY A 316 -4.22 2.05 31.39
N PHE A 317 -4.98 3.07 31.02
CA PHE A 317 -6.17 2.92 30.17
C PHE A 317 -5.76 2.78 28.71
N SER A 318 -5.42 1.55 28.31
CA SER A 318 -4.90 1.26 26.96
C SER A 318 -5.32 -0.12 26.46
N SER A 319 -5.19 -0.30 25.15
CA SER A 319 -5.46 -1.58 24.49
C SER A 319 -4.60 -2.72 25.04
N LYS A 320 -3.34 -2.45 25.38
CA LYS A 320 -2.45 -3.43 26.03
C LYS A 320 -3.05 -3.94 27.33
N THR A 321 -3.41 -3.02 28.23
CA THR A 321 -3.94 -3.34 29.55
C THR A 321 -5.26 -4.09 29.44
N PHE A 322 -6.15 -3.61 28.57
CA PHE A 322 -7.46 -4.23 28.39
C PHE A 322 -7.34 -5.62 27.76
N LEU A 323 -6.42 -5.82 26.80
CA LEU A 323 -6.14 -7.13 26.22
C LEU A 323 -5.56 -8.09 27.26
N ARG A 324 -4.63 -7.63 28.10
CA ARG A 324 -4.07 -8.41 29.21
C ARG A 324 -5.17 -8.89 30.15
N TYR A 325 -6.09 -8.00 30.52
CA TYR A 325 -7.26 -8.35 31.32
C TYR A 325 -8.15 -9.39 30.62
N PHE A 326 -8.49 -9.15 29.35
CA PHE A 326 -9.31 -10.05 28.54
C PHE A 326 -8.72 -11.47 28.48
N LEU A 327 -7.40 -11.58 28.41
CA LEU A 327 -6.69 -12.86 28.31
C LEU A 327 -6.43 -13.55 29.65
N ARG A 328 -6.63 -12.87 30.79
CA ARG A 328 -6.30 -13.40 32.14
C ARG A 328 -6.99 -14.73 32.46
N GLY A 329 -8.19 -14.96 31.93
CA GLY A 329 -8.98 -16.17 32.16
C GLY A 329 -8.67 -17.34 31.20
N PHE A 330 -7.78 -17.16 30.23
CA PHE A 330 -7.51 -18.16 29.19
C PHE A 330 -6.19 -18.90 29.42
N ASP A 331 -6.24 -20.24 29.29
CA ASP A 331 -5.04 -21.08 29.28
C ASP A 331 -4.44 -21.11 27.86
N ARG A 332 -3.21 -20.61 27.71
CA ARG A 332 -2.49 -20.55 26.43
C ARG A 332 -2.31 -21.93 25.78
N GLY A 333 -2.19 -23.00 26.58
CA GLY A 333 -2.03 -24.37 26.08
C GLY A 333 -3.31 -24.93 25.46
N LYS A 334 -4.47 -24.52 25.99
CA LYS A 334 -5.81 -24.98 25.55
C LYS A 334 -6.54 -23.96 24.67
N ALA A 335 -5.91 -22.81 24.42
CA ALA A 335 -6.44 -21.71 23.65
C ALA A 335 -6.72 -22.10 22.19
N SER A 336 -7.84 -21.59 21.66
CA SER A 336 -8.15 -21.64 20.23
C SER A 336 -7.06 -20.92 19.41
N ALA A 337 -6.98 -21.18 18.10
CA ALA A 337 -6.06 -20.47 17.22
C ALA A 337 -6.23 -18.94 17.31
N GLN A 338 -7.48 -18.47 17.37
CA GLN A 338 -7.83 -17.06 17.51
C GLN A 338 -7.35 -16.48 18.85
N THR A 339 -7.51 -17.22 19.95
CA THR A 339 -7.03 -16.78 21.27
C THR A 339 -5.50 -16.77 21.33
N LYS A 340 -4.82 -17.70 20.63
CA LYS A 340 -3.35 -17.70 20.50
C LYS A 340 -2.85 -16.48 19.74
N GLU A 341 -3.56 -16.03 18.70
CA GLU A 341 -3.25 -14.77 18.01
C GLU A 341 -3.32 -13.57 18.95
N LEU A 342 -4.33 -13.51 19.84
CA LEU A 342 -4.43 -12.46 20.85
C LEU A 342 -3.27 -12.48 21.85
N PHE A 343 -2.78 -13.66 22.27
CA PHE A 343 -1.56 -13.75 23.09
C PHE A 343 -0.31 -13.23 22.35
N ASN A 344 -0.20 -13.52 21.06
CA ASN A 344 0.91 -12.99 20.25
C ASN A 344 0.78 -11.48 20.07
N LEU A 345 -0.44 -10.96 19.94
CA LEU A 345 -0.72 -9.53 19.90
C LEU A 345 -0.36 -8.85 21.22
N LEU A 346 -0.71 -9.44 22.37
CA LEU A 346 -0.34 -8.91 23.67
C LEU A 346 1.18 -8.80 23.81
N LYS A 347 1.92 -9.86 23.46
CA LYS A 347 3.39 -9.83 23.47
C LYS A 347 3.94 -8.70 22.60
N TYR A 348 3.42 -8.53 21.40
CA TYR A 348 3.79 -7.44 20.49
C TYR A 348 3.51 -6.05 21.10
N LEU A 349 2.36 -5.86 21.76
CA LEU A 349 2.03 -4.60 22.43
C LEU A 349 2.95 -4.35 23.62
N GLU A 350 3.25 -5.36 24.43
CA GLU A 350 4.15 -5.25 25.59
C GLU A 350 5.58 -4.88 25.18
N GLU A 351 6.09 -5.44 24.08
CA GLU A 351 7.41 -5.10 23.53
C GLU A 351 7.48 -3.63 23.03
N LYS A 352 6.37 -3.10 22.49
CA LYS A 352 6.32 -1.73 21.94
C LYS A 352 5.94 -0.63 22.93
N SER A 353 5.36 -0.98 24.08
CA SER A 353 4.73 -0.02 25.00
C SER A 353 5.49 0.21 26.31
N HIS A 354 6.78 -0.15 26.32
CA HIS A 354 7.63 0.09 27.47
C HIS A 354 7.74 1.60 27.72
N LYS A 355 7.43 2.03 28.95
CA LYS A 355 7.49 3.43 29.37
C LYS A 355 8.56 3.58 30.46
N ASP A 356 9.41 4.58 30.28
CA ASP A 356 10.40 4.99 31.25
C ASP A 356 9.83 6.13 32.12
N ILE A 357 9.89 5.94 33.43
CA ILE A 357 9.38 6.89 34.42
C ILE A 357 10.52 7.35 35.31
N LEU A 358 10.62 8.67 35.51
CA LEU A 358 11.50 9.27 36.49
C LEU A 358 10.70 9.84 37.66
N VAL A 359 11.08 9.46 38.87
CA VAL A 359 10.58 10.04 40.11
C VAL A 359 11.64 10.96 40.69
N LEU A 360 11.36 12.25 40.73
CA LEU A 360 12.26 13.30 41.20
C LEU A 360 11.67 13.97 42.46
N ARG A 361 12.15 13.56 43.63
CA ARG A 361 11.67 14.10 44.91
C ARG A 361 12.80 14.60 45.79
N SER A 362 12.54 15.59 46.63
CA SER A 362 13.54 16.14 47.56
C SER A 362 14.00 15.10 48.60
N SER A 363 13.14 14.16 48.95
CA SER A 363 13.40 13.09 49.93
C SER A 363 13.61 11.76 49.23
N LYS A 364 14.76 11.11 49.50
CA LYS A 364 15.07 9.79 48.96
C LYS A 364 14.08 8.71 49.41
N VAL A 365 13.60 8.81 50.66
CA VAL A 365 12.61 7.88 51.22
C VAL A 365 11.30 7.99 50.45
N ASP A 366 10.85 9.21 50.20
CA ASP A 366 9.60 9.46 49.49
C ASP A 366 9.70 9.11 48.00
N ALA A 367 10.87 9.34 47.38
CA ALA A 367 11.14 8.90 46.01
C ALA A 367 11.04 7.37 45.87
N LEU A 368 11.64 6.61 46.79
CA LEU A 368 11.58 5.15 46.79
C LEU A 368 10.15 4.64 47.05
N ARG A 369 9.41 5.28 47.95
CA ARG A 369 8.00 4.95 48.19
C ARG A 369 7.15 5.17 46.95
N CYS A 370 7.32 6.30 46.26
CA CYS A 370 6.64 6.58 44.98
C CYS A 370 7.00 5.53 43.93
N LYS A 371 8.27 5.13 43.83
CA LYS A 371 8.72 4.07 42.94
C LYS A 371 7.97 2.76 43.17
N GLU A 372 7.91 2.28 44.42
CA GLU A 372 7.20 1.04 44.76
C GLU A 372 5.69 1.10 44.41
N ILE A 373 5.07 2.26 44.54
CA ILE A 373 3.66 2.44 44.18
C ILE A 373 3.48 2.38 42.66
N ILE A 374 4.36 3.04 41.90
CA ILE A 374 4.28 3.09 40.44
C ILE A 374 4.57 1.72 39.82
N GLU A 375 5.55 0.98 40.33
CA GLU A 375 5.87 -0.38 39.87
C GLU A 375 4.72 -1.38 40.07
N LYS A 376 3.80 -1.11 41.01
CA LYS A 376 2.57 -1.89 41.19
C LYS A 376 1.48 -1.58 40.17
N ILE A 377 1.57 -0.46 39.45
CA ILE A 377 0.57 -0.08 38.44
C ILE A 377 0.68 -1.00 37.23
N ASP A 378 1.90 -1.18 36.71
CA ASP A 378 2.16 -2.05 35.56
C ASP A 378 3.60 -2.59 35.66
N SER A 379 3.75 -3.91 35.61
CA SER A 379 5.03 -4.60 35.73
C SER A 379 5.98 -4.33 34.55
N THR A 380 5.48 -3.74 33.47
CA THR A 380 6.26 -3.40 32.27
C THR A 380 6.94 -2.03 32.33
N LEU A 381 6.80 -1.28 33.44
CA LEU A 381 7.39 0.05 33.61
C LEU A 381 8.84 -0.02 34.10
N SER A 382 9.69 0.88 33.61
CA SER A 382 11.02 1.11 34.17
C SER A 382 11.01 2.39 35.00
N VAL A 383 11.12 2.25 36.33
CA VAL A 383 11.06 3.39 37.25
C VAL A 383 12.44 3.70 37.81
N SER A 384 12.91 4.91 37.50
CA SER A 384 14.14 5.50 38.02
C SER A 384 13.84 6.57 39.06
N VAL A 385 14.77 6.80 39.99
CA VAL A 385 14.63 7.80 41.06
C VAL A 385 15.84 8.73 41.07
N ASP A 386 15.60 10.01 41.27
CA ASP A 386 16.64 10.99 41.55
C ASP A 386 16.14 11.98 42.62
N THR A 387 17.07 12.68 43.26
CA THR A 387 16.82 13.71 44.27
C THR A 387 17.39 15.07 43.88
N ASN A 388 18.23 15.12 42.83
CA ASN A 388 18.86 16.34 42.35
C ASN A 388 18.33 16.70 40.95
N PRO A 389 17.73 17.90 40.78
CA PRO A 389 17.13 18.28 39.51
C PRO A 389 18.16 18.45 38.38
N ILE A 390 19.39 18.84 38.70
CA ILE A 390 20.45 19.00 37.69
C ILE A 390 20.92 17.64 37.19
N ASN A 391 21.04 16.65 38.07
CA ASN A 391 21.40 15.28 37.69
C ASN A 391 20.29 14.65 36.85
N ALA A 392 19.03 14.85 37.25
CA ALA A 392 17.87 14.42 36.48
C ALA A 392 17.87 15.01 35.06
N LEU A 393 18.05 16.32 34.90
CA LEU A 393 18.13 16.97 33.58
C LEU A 393 19.28 16.41 32.72
N LYS A 394 20.45 16.14 33.33
CA LYS A 394 21.57 15.48 32.63
C LYS A 394 21.19 14.06 32.20
N GLY A 395 20.50 13.32 33.07
CA GLY A 395 20.01 11.98 32.78
C GLY A 395 19.05 11.95 31.59
N LEU A 396 18.18 12.97 31.46
CA LEU A 396 17.23 13.09 30.34
C LEU A 396 17.91 13.14 28.97
N MET A 397 19.13 13.72 28.88
CA MET A 397 19.90 13.71 27.63
C MET A 397 20.34 12.30 27.21
N THR A 398 20.57 11.42 28.18
CA THR A 398 21.05 10.04 27.93
C THR A 398 19.94 9.01 27.88
N LYS A 399 18.87 9.20 28.66
CA LYS A 399 17.73 8.30 28.78
C LYS A 399 16.44 9.12 28.83
N PRO A 400 15.80 9.38 27.68
CA PRO A 400 14.57 10.16 27.64
C PRO A 400 13.45 9.43 28.38
N GLN A 401 12.68 10.17 29.17
CA GLN A 401 11.58 9.63 29.98
C GLN A 401 10.25 9.91 29.29
N ASP A 402 9.24 9.08 29.55
CA ASP A 402 7.88 9.29 29.05
C ASP A 402 7.03 10.03 30.09
N ILE A 403 7.27 9.76 31.38
CA ILE A 403 6.56 10.37 32.49
C ILE A 403 7.57 10.83 33.54
N ILE A 404 7.40 12.04 34.06
CA ILE A 404 8.19 12.54 35.20
C ILE A 404 7.25 12.89 36.35
N VAL A 405 7.44 12.21 37.48
CA VAL A 405 6.76 12.51 38.74
C VAL A 405 7.69 13.37 39.58
N LEU A 406 7.30 14.59 39.92
CA LEU A 406 8.17 15.54 40.61
C LEU A 406 7.48 16.32 41.74
N ASP A 407 8.23 16.71 42.76
CA ASP A 407 7.74 17.65 43.78
C ASP A 407 7.58 19.07 43.19
N GLU A 408 6.68 19.87 43.77
CA GLU A 408 6.51 21.29 43.45
C GLU A 408 7.83 22.09 43.56
N TYR A 409 8.67 21.71 44.52
CA TYR A 409 10.01 22.26 44.75
C TYR A 409 11.01 21.13 44.97
N ILE A 410 12.12 21.15 44.24
CA ILE A 410 13.21 20.20 44.41
C ILE A 410 14.49 20.99 44.70
N GLY A 411 14.89 21.00 45.97
CA GLY A 411 15.89 21.95 46.47
C GLY A 411 15.42 23.39 46.25
N ASN A 412 16.16 24.15 45.44
CA ASN A 412 15.83 25.56 45.11
C ASN A 412 15.12 25.74 43.76
N MET A 413 14.91 24.65 43.00
CA MET A 413 14.29 24.72 41.67
C MET A 413 12.77 24.53 41.79
N LYS A 414 12.00 25.41 41.14
CA LYS A 414 10.54 25.27 41.01
C LYS A 414 10.19 24.29 39.90
N MET A 415 9.03 23.64 40.00
CA MET A 415 8.60 22.65 39.00
C MET A 415 8.51 23.19 37.55
N LEU A 416 8.00 24.40 37.31
CA LEU A 416 7.86 25.00 35.97
C LEU A 416 9.24 25.25 35.34
N ASP A 417 10.21 25.68 36.16
CA ASP A 417 11.60 25.84 35.70
C ASP A 417 12.16 24.49 35.26
N PHE A 418 11.91 23.43 36.02
CA PHE A 418 12.32 22.08 35.63
C PHE A 418 11.61 21.61 34.34
N VAL A 419 10.29 21.79 34.26
CA VAL A 419 9.46 21.39 33.11
C VAL A 419 9.93 22.08 31.84
N ALA A 420 10.17 23.40 31.89
CA ALA A 420 10.67 24.17 30.76
C ALA A 420 12.04 23.66 30.27
N ASN A 421 12.97 23.41 31.20
CA ASN A 421 14.29 22.87 30.87
C ASN A 421 14.20 21.43 30.32
N ALA A 422 13.37 20.58 30.91
CA ALA A 422 13.17 19.20 30.47
C ALA A 422 12.58 19.14 29.05
N ASN A 423 11.59 19.97 28.74
CA ASN A 423 11.01 20.06 27.40
C ASN A 423 12.01 20.57 26.36
N GLN A 424 12.87 21.53 26.72
CA GLN A 424 13.94 22.00 25.83
C GLN A 424 14.96 20.89 25.52
N ILE A 425 15.31 20.07 26.52
CA ILE A 425 16.27 18.97 26.38
C ILE A 425 15.68 17.78 25.62
N ALA A 426 14.39 17.47 25.85
CA ALA A 426 13.73 16.31 25.26
C ALA A 426 13.42 16.43 23.76
N GLY A 427 13.55 17.64 23.20
CA GLY A 427 13.27 17.91 21.79
C GLY A 427 11.82 17.61 21.43
N ASN A 428 11.60 16.76 20.42
CA ASN A 428 10.27 16.42 19.92
C ASN A 428 9.56 15.30 20.69
N LYS A 429 10.18 14.66 21.69
CA LYS A 429 9.53 13.60 22.45
C LYS A 429 8.66 14.23 23.56
N PRO A 430 7.31 14.07 23.51
CA PRO A 430 6.44 14.64 24.54
C PRO A 430 6.65 13.92 25.88
N ILE A 431 6.76 14.69 26.96
CA ILE A 431 6.87 14.20 28.34
C ILE A 431 5.60 14.60 29.11
N THR A 432 4.99 13.66 29.83
CA THR A 432 3.89 13.96 30.75
C THR A 432 4.42 14.20 32.14
N PHE A 433 4.12 15.37 32.73
CA PHE A 433 4.55 15.68 34.09
C PHE A 433 3.40 15.48 35.11
N CYS A 434 3.72 14.81 36.21
CA CYS A 434 2.85 14.58 37.36
C CYS A 434 3.45 15.27 38.59
N VAL A 435 2.86 16.37 39.04
CA VAL A 435 3.42 17.22 40.09
C VAL A 435 2.80 16.91 41.44
N ILE A 436 3.64 16.55 42.42
CA ILE A 436 3.26 16.35 43.82
C ILE A 436 3.26 17.71 44.53
N VAL A 437 2.10 18.07 45.09
CA VAL A 437 1.85 19.36 45.74
C VAL A 437 1.38 19.17 47.18
N LYS A 438 1.76 20.10 48.06
CA LYS A 438 1.26 20.11 49.45
C LYS A 438 -0.18 20.58 49.54
N LYS A 439 -0.56 21.52 48.67
CA LYS A 439 -1.91 22.07 48.54
C LYS A 439 -2.25 22.20 47.06
N MET A 440 -3.50 21.93 46.70
CA MET A 440 -3.94 22.07 45.31
C MET A 440 -3.77 23.53 44.85
N PRO A 441 -3.11 23.76 43.71
CA PRO A 441 -2.92 25.10 43.17
C PRO A 441 -4.23 25.68 42.62
N ASP A 442 -4.29 27.01 42.56
CA ASP A 442 -5.43 27.72 41.98
C ASP A 442 -5.57 27.44 40.48
N TYR A 443 -6.77 27.64 39.95
CA TYR A 443 -7.11 27.31 38.56
C TYR A 443 -6.18 27.96 37.53
N SER A 444 -5.77 29.22 37.75
CA SER A 444 -4.86 29.94 36.85
C SER A 444 -3.49 29.26 36.73
N VAL A 445 -2.94 28.80 37.85
CA VAL A 445 -1.65 28.09 37.90
C VAL A 445 -1.76 26.72 37.24
N VAL A 446 -2.88 26.01 37.44
CA VAL A 446 -3.15 24.74 36.76
C VAL A 446 -3.22 24.92 35.24
N GLU A 447 -3.89 25.97 34.77
CA GLU A 447 -4.03 26.25 33.33
C GLU A 447 -2.69 26.60 32.68
N GLU A 448 -1.87 27.41 33.36
CA GLU A 448 -0.51 27.74 32.91
C GLU A 448 0.40 26.51 32.86
N ALA A 449 0.39 25.69 33.92
CA ALA A 449 1.19 24.47 33.99
C ALA A 449 0.77 23.45 32.91
N LYS A 450 -0.53 23.32 32.63
CA LYS A 450 -1.04 22.47 31.54
C LYS A 450 -0.51 22.89 30.18
N LYS A 451 -0.40 24.19 29.91
CA LYS A 451 0.20 24.71 28.66
C LYS A 451 1.67 24.34 28.53
N GLN A 452 2.36 24.05 29.64
CA GLN A 452 3.75 23.61 29.66
C GLN A 452 3.91 22.07 29.70
N GLY A 453 2.82 21.30 29.62
CA GLY A 453 2.86 19.83 29.60
C GLY A 453 2.62 19.15 30.96
N VAL A 454 2.26 19.89 32.00
CA VAL A 454 1.84 19.29 33.28
C VAL A 454 0.46 18.66 33.14
N GLY A 455 0.41 17.33 33.22
CA GLY A 455 -0.84 16.57 33.09
C GLY A 455 -1.64 16.53 34.37
N TYR A 456 -0.97 16.35 35.52
CA TYR A 456 -1.63 16.02 36.78
C TYR A 456 -0.99 16.70 38.00
N PHE A 457 -1.84 17.08 38.96
CA PHE A 457 -1.44 17.58 40.28
C PHE A 457 -1.92 16.59 41.35
N ILE A 458 -0.99 16.17 42.21
CA ILE A 458 -1.18 15.07 43.15
C ILE A 458 -0.95 15.60 44.58
N PRO A 459 -1.94 15.53 45.47
CA PRO A 459 -1.73 15.85 46.88
C PRO A 459 -0.72 14.88 47.52
N ASP A 460 0.32 15.39 48.17
CA ASP A 460 1.45 14.61 48.71
C ASP A 460 1.04 13.46 49.66
N GLN A 461 -0.03 13.65 50.43
CA GLN A 461 -0.53 12.64 51.36
C GLN A 461 -1.49 11.62 50.74
N ASN A 462 -1.83 11.76 49.45
CA ASN A 462 -2.83 10.94 48.79
C ASN A 462 -2.20 9.94 47.81
N ILE A 463 -1.94 8.74 48.30
CA ILE A 463 -1.36 7.62 47.54
C ILE A 463 -2.29 7.19 46.39
N ASP A 464 -3.60 7.17 46.63
CA ASP A 464 -4.58 6.78 45.60
C ASP A 464 -4.57 7.80 44.46
N ALA A 465 -4.41 9.09 44.76
CA ALA A 465 -4.27 10.13 43.75
C ALA A 465 -2.97 10.00 42.93
N LEU A 466 -1.86 9.56 43.54
CA LEU A 466 -0.63 9.24 42.80
C LEU A 466 -0.86 8.06 41.85
N PHE A 467 -1.46 6.98 42.36
CA PHE A 467 -1.76 5.78 41.58
C PHE A 467 -2.66 6.12 40.38
N ASP A 468 -3.77 6.83 40.62
CA ASP A 468 -4.72 7.22 39.58
C ASP A 468 -4.11 8.19 38.56
N SER A 469 -3.33 9.17 39.00
CA SER A 469 -2.73 10.16 38.08
C SER A 469 -1.69 9.52 37.16
N VAL A 470 -0.82 8.65 37.71
CA VAL A 470 0.16 7.93 36.88
C VAL A 470 -0.55 6.95 35.95
N ARG A 471 -1.61 6.27 36.41
CA ARG A 471 -2.44 5.41 35.57
C ARG A 471 -3.09 6.15 34.40
N MET A 472 -3.49 7.40 34.61
CA MET A 472 -4.08 8.26 33.58
C MET A 472 -3.03 8.82 32.59
N ALA A 473 -1.78 8.94 33.04
CA ALA A 473 -0.64 9.42 32.25
C ALA A 473 0.01 8.34 31.37
N LEU A 474 -0.17 7.05 31.72
CA LEU A 474 0.28 5.90 30.94
C LEU A 474 -0.54 5.73 29.66
#